data_AF-A0A962EDT3-F1
#
_entry.id   AF-A0A962EDT3-F1
#
_cell.length_a   1.000
_cell.length_b   1.000
_cell.length_c   1.000
_cell.angle_alpha   90.00
_cell.angle_beta   90.00
_cell.angle_gamma   90.00
#
_symmetry.space_group_name_H-M   'P 1'
#
loop_
_entity.id
_entity.type
_entity.pdbx_description
1 polymer ?
#
loop_
_entity_poly.entity_id
_entity_poly.type
_entity_poly.pdbx_seq_one_letter_code
_entity_poly.pdbx_strand_id
1 'polypeptide(L)'
;MCKQESGFTLIELMIVVAIIAILAAIALPAYQDYTIRAQVSEGPIIAASLRIAVRDYYADRGTWANDNAALAISGTVSGTYVSSVSNTNAVLTVIYGNNANPKIAGSSLGLGAAANLNGDIAWVCGNRTVPSGFAESVIGGAAAVTTVPAKYRASNCRP
;
A
#
# COMPACT_ATOMS: atom_id res chain seq x y z
N MET A 1 -59.70 -2.93 -25.88
CA MET A 1 -58.94 -1.67 -25.96
C MET A 1 -57.46 -2.04 -25.89
N CYS A 2 -56.75 -2.11 -27.03
CA CYS A 2 -55.33 -2.48 -27.04
C CYS A 2 -54.50 -1.22 -26.77
N LYS A 3 -53.78 -1.23 -25.64
CA LYS A 3 -52.80 -0.23 -25.26
C LYS A 3 -51.64 -0.31 -26.28
N GLN A 4 -51.40 0.75 -27.05
CA GLN A 4 -50.18 0.84 -27.85
C GLN A 4 -49.01 1.05 -26.88
N GLU A 5 -48.23 0.00 -26.67
CA GLU A 5 -46.93 0.10 -26.01
C GLU A 5 -46.01 0.90 -26.93
N SER A 6 -45.73 2.15 -26.57
CA SER A 6 -44.75 2.99 -27.27
C SER A 6 -43.35 2.44 -27.01
N GLY A 7 -42.79 1.75 -28.00
CA GLY A 7 -41.41 1.26 -27.94
C GLY A 7 -40.39 2.40 -28.02
N PHE A 8 -39.23 2.19 -27.40
CA PHE A 8 -38.06 3.09 -27.49
C PHE A 8 -37.56 3.19 -28.94
N THR A 9 -37.21 4.39 -29.41
CA THR A 9 -36.66 4.55 -30.75
C THR A 9 -35.18 4.15 -30.80
N LEU A 10 -34.74 3.64 -31.95
CA LEU A 10 -33.35 3.25 -32.17
C LEU A 10 -32.41 4.47 -32.02
N ILE A 11 -32.89 5.66 -32.38
CA ILE A 11 -32.13 6.91 -32.24
C ILE A 11 -31.96 7.33 -30.78
N GLU A 12 -32.99 7.16 -29.94
CA GLU A 12 -32.87 7.42 -28.49
C GLU A 12 -31.85 6.48 -27.85
N LEU A 13 -31.88 5.19 -28.22
CA LEU A 13 -30.93 4.23 -27.70
C LEU A 13 -29.49 4.55 -28.13
N MET A 14 -29.28 4.98 -29.38
CA MET A 14 -27.95 5.39 -29.86
C MET A 14 -27.39 6.61 -29.12
N ILE A 15 -28.23 7.60 -28.80
CA ILE A 15 -27.80 8.78 -28.04
C ILE A 15 -27.40 8.38 -26.62
N VAL A 16 -28.19 7.50 -25.97
CA VAL A 16 -27.87 7.01 -24.62
C VAL A 16 -26.54 6.26 -24.59
N VAL A 17 -26.30 5.38 -25.57
CA VAL A 17 -25.02 4.65 -25.67
C VAL A 17 -23.85 5.60 -25.91
N ALA A 18 -24.03 6.63 -26.75
CA ALA A 18 -22.99 7.64 -26.99
C ALA A 18 -22.62 8.42 -25.73
N ILE A 19 -23.61 8.83 -24.92
CA ILE A 19 -23.36 9.53 -23.65
C ILE A 19 -22.65 8.61 -22.65
N ILE A 20 -23.11 7.35 -22.52
CA ILE A 20 -22.47 6.37 -21.61
C ILE A 20 -21.02 6.11 -22.04
N ALA A 21 -20.73 6.03 -23.34
CA ALA A 21 -19.37 5.83 -23.84
C ALA A 21 -18.42 6.98 -23.42
N ILE A 22 -18.87 8.23 -23.52
CA ILE A 22 -18.07 9.40 -23.09
C ILE A 22 -17.83 9.38 -21.58
N LEU A 23 -18.88 9.12 -20.79
CA LEU A 23 -18.75 9.06 -19.32
C LEU A 23 -17.83 7.91 -18.88
N ALA A 24 -17.95 6.74 -19.50
CA ALA A 24 -17.12 5.59 -19.21
C ALA A 24 -15.63 5.86 -19.52
N ALA A 25 -15.33 6.55 -20.63
CA ALA A 25 -13.95 6.88 -21.01
C ALA A 25 -13.23 7.72 -19.94
N ILE A 26 -13.94 8.61 -19.24
CA ILE A 26 -13.39 9.45 -18.17
C ILE A 26 -13.38 8.70 -16.82
N ALA A 27 -14.44 7.94 -16.52
CA ALA A 27 -14.62 7.29 -15.23
C ALA A 27 -13.71 6.06 -15.02
N LEU A 28 -13.48 5.26 -16.06
CA LEU A 28 -12.68 4.03 -15.98
C LEU A 28 -11.24 4.24 -15.48
N PRO A 29 -10.44 5.19 -16.01
CA PRO A 29 -9.08 5.39 -15.53
C PRO A 29 -9.04 5.85 -14.06
N ALA A 30 -9.98 6.71 -13.63
CA ALA A 30 -10.09 7.13 -12.24
C ALA A 30 -10.46 5.97 -11.30
N TYR A 31 -11.38 5.09 -11.72
CA TYR A 31 -11.77 3.90 -10.97
C TYR A 31 -10.63 2.89 -10.85
N GLN A 32 -9.84 2.69 -11.91
CA GLN A 32 -8.63 1.87 -11.85
C GLN A 32 -7.64 2.41 -10.82
N ASP A 33 -7.39 3.71 -10.82
CA ASP A 33 -6.46 4.32 -9.85
C ASP A 33 -6.96 4.19 -8.40
N TYR A 34 -8.28 4.25 -8.18
CA TYR A 34 -8.89 4.01 -6.87
C TYR A 34 -8.71 2.56 -6.41
N THR A 35 -8.98 1.59 -7.28
CA THR A 35 -8.81 0.17 -6.94
C THR A 35 -7.35 -0.18 -6.66
N ILE A 36 -6.40 0.38 -7.43
CA ILE A 36 -4.97 0.21 -7.18
C ILE A 36 -4.58 0.79 -5.81
N ARG A 37 -5.06 1.99 -5.46
CA ARG A 37 -4.82 2.57 -4.12
C ARG A 37 -5.37 1.68 -2.99
N ALA A 38 -6.53 1.08 -3.20
CA ALA A 38 -7.11 0.13 -2.25
C ALA A 38 -6.21 -1.10 -2.07
N GLN A 39 -5.66 -1.66 -3.15
CA GLN A 39 -4.71 -2.77 -3.09
C GLN A 39 -3.43 -2.40 -2.32
N VAL A 40 -2.88 -1.20 -2.55
CA VAL A 40 -1.69 -0.72 -1.82
C VAL A 40 -1.96 -0.53 -0.32
N SER A 41 -3.21 -0.28 0.08
CA SER A 41 -3.57 -0.12 1.51
C SER A 41 -3.50 -1.42 2.31
N GLU A 42 -3.55 -2.59 1.65
CA GLU A 42 -3.39 -3.90 2.30
C GLU A 42 -1.98 -4.08 2.90
N GLY A 43 -0.96 -3.54 2.23
CA GLY A 43 0.43 -3.68 2.63
C GLY A 43 0.72 -3.25 4.07
N PRO A 44 0.42 -1.99 4.45
CA PRO A 44 0.55 -1.52 5.83
C PRO A 44 -0.25 -2.31 6.86
N ILE A 45 -1.38 -2.93 6.47
CA ILE A 45 -2.25 -3.71 7.36
C ILE A 45 -1.60 -5.06 7.65
N ILE A 46 -1.11 -5.75 6.62
CA ILE A 46 -0.42 -7.04 6.77
C ILE A 46 0.89 -6.86 7.55
N ALA A 47 1.61 -5.75 7.31
CA ALA A 47 2.82 -5.45 8.04
C ALA A 47 2.59 -5.06 9.51
N ALA A 48 1.35 -4.83 9.96
CA ALA A 48 1.07 -4.34 11.31
C ALA A 48 1.53 -5.28 12.42
N SER A 49 1.38 -6.59 12.24
CA SER A 49 1.87 -7.60 13.19
C SER A 49 3.40 -7.58 13.29
N LEU A 50 4.10 -7.40 12.16
CA LEU A 50 5.56 -7.28 12.14
C LEU A 50 6.03 -6.00 12.82
N ARG A 51 5.28 -4.91 12.70
CA ARG A 51 5.62 -3.66 13.39
C ARG A 51 5.60 -3.82 14.90
N ILE A 52 4.66 -4.60 15.42
CA ILE A 52 4.57 -4.92 16.85
C ILE A 52 5.77 -5.78 17.24
N ALA A 53 6.06 -6.85 16.50
CA ALA A 53 7.23 -7.70 16.77
C ALA A 53 8.56 -6.94 16.74
N VAL A 54 8.76 -6.03 15.78
CA VAL A 54 9.95 -5.16 15.70
C VAL A 54 10.03 -4.23 16.91
N ARG A 55 8.88 -3.67 17.35
CA ARG A 55 8.82 -2.82 18.53
C ARG A 55 9.21 -3.59 19.80
N ASP A 56 8.63 -4.77 19.98
CA ASP A 56 8.89 -5.60 21.16
C ASP A 56 10.35 -6.06 21.19
N TYR A 57 10.90 -6.47 20.04
CA TYR A 57 12.32 -6.84 19.93
C TYR A 57 13.25 -5.67 20.32
N TYR A 58 12.95 -4.45 19.87
CA TYR A 58 13.72 -3.27 20.23
C TYR A 58 13.59 -2.93 21.72
N ALA A 59 12.39 -3.06 22.30
CA ALA A 59 12.16 -2.84 23.72
C ALA A 59 12.96 -3.82 24.61
N ASP A 60 13.05 -5.08 24.19
CA ASP A 60 13.77 -6.12 24.95
C ASP A 60 15.29 -6.02 24.84
N ARG A 61 15.81 -5.67 23.64
CA ARG A 61 17.25 -5.78 23.31
C ARG A 61 17.96 -4.46 23.07
N GLY A 62 17.23 -3.35 22.96
CA GLY A 62 17.77 -2.03 22.59
C GLY A 62 18.39 -1.97 21.19
N THR A 63 18.18 -3.00 20.37
CA THR A 63 18.76 -3.13 19.02
C THR A 63 17.68 -3.52 18.03
N TRP A 64 17.85 -3.15 16.76
CA TRP A 64 16.89 -3.50 15.71
C TRP A 64 17.04 -4.95 15.28
N ALA A 65 15.93 -5.59 14.94
CA ALA A 65 15.94 -6.92 14.36
C ALA A 65 16.51 -6.85 12.93
N ASN A 66 17.55 -7.64 12.67
CA ASN A 66 18.22 -7.65 11.37
C ASN A 66 17.38 -8.32 10.28
N ASP A 67 16.55 -9.31 10.64
CA ASP A 67 15.74 -10.09 9.71
C ASP A 67 14.41 -10.56 10.34
N ASN A 68 13.63 -11.35 9.60
CA ASN A 68 12.38 -11.96 10.10
C ASN A 68 12.64 -13.08 11.13
N ALA A 69 13.78 -13.76 11.04
CA ALA A 69 14.12 -14.86 11.95
C ALA A 69 14.37 -14.36 13.37
N ALA A 70 15.01 -13.20 13.52
CA ALA A 70 15.18 -12.50 14.79
C ALA A 70 13.84 -12.13 15.46
N LEU A 71 12.77 -11.99 14.67
CA LEU A 71 11.41 -11.74 15.15
C LEU A 71 10.61 -13.02 15.42
N ALA A 72 11.24 -14.20 15.34
CA ALA A 72 10.60 -15.50 15.44
C ALA A 72 9.45 -15.73 14.42
N ILE A 73 9.52 -15.06 13.27
CA ILE A 73 8.54 -15.23 12.19
C ILE A 73 9.08 -16.29 11.23
N SER A 74 8.54 -17.50 11.36
CA SER A 74 8.80 -18.60 10.44
C SER A 74 7.77 -18.61 9.31
N GLY A 75 8.19 -18.19 8.11
CA GLY A 75 7.37 -18.28 6.89
C GLY A 75 7.19 -16.96 6.16
N THR A 76 6.52 -17.04 5.00
CA THR A 76 6.21 -15.87 4.19
C THR A 76 4.94 -15.21 4.66
N VAL A 77 5.02 -13.95 5.04
CA VAL A 77 3.88 -13.12 5.40
C VAL A 77 3.29 -12.56 4.10
N SER A 78 2.12 -13.06 3.70
CA SER A 78 1.46 -12.72 2.42
C SER A 78 -0.03 -12.44 2.62
N GLY A 79 -0.66 -11.88 1.59
CA GLY A 79 -2.10 -11.61 1.55
C GLY A 79 -2.66 -11.69 0.13
N THR A 80 -3.73 -10.95 -0.13
CA THR A 80 -4.42 -11.02 -1.43
C THR A 80 -3.62 -10.35 -2.54
N TYR A 81 -3.03 -9.19 -2.23
CA TYR A 81 -2.23 -8.36 -3.15
C TYR A 81 -0.75 -8.30 -2.75
N VAL A 82 -0.43 -8.66 -1.51
CA VAL A 82 0.94 -8.71 -0.98
C VAL A 82 1.54 -10.10 -1.14
N SER A 83 2.65 -10.22 -1.84
CA SER A 83 3.36 -11.50 -2.01
C SER A 83 4.24 -11.86 -0.83
N SER A 84 4.90 -10.87 -0.22
CA SER A 84 5.79 -11.08 0.92
C SER A 84 6.01 -9.80 1.71
N VAL A 85 6.32 -9.96 2.99
CA VAL A 85 6.87 -8.89 3.85
C VAL A 85 8.18 -9.37 4.46
N SER A 86 9.26 -8.63 4.20
CA SER A 86 10.57 -8.90 4.78
C SER A 86 11.03 -7.75 5.69
N ASN A 87 11.65 -8.09 6.81
CA ASN A 87 12.35 -7.15 7.67
C ASN A 87 13.84 -7.12 7.30
N THR A 88 14.42 -5.92 7.24
CA THR A 88 15.86 -5.71 7.14
C THR A 88 16.22 -4.53 8.03
N ASN A 89 16.87 -4.79 9.17
CA ASN A 89 17.26 -3.75 10.14
C ASN A 89 16.12 -2.79 10.51
N ALA A 90 14.93 -3.33 10.86
CA ALA A 90 13.71 -2.58 11.16
C ALA A 90 13.10 -1.75 10.00
N VAL A 91 13.52 -2.04 8.77
CA VAL A 91 12.84 -1.63 7.54
C VAL A 91 12.02 -2.81 7.03
N LEU A 92 10.70 -2.70 7.13
CA LEU A 92 9.78 -3.67 6.55
C LEU A 92 9.56 -3.32 5.07
N THR A 93 9.90 -4.25 4.20
CA THR A 93 9.65 -4.16 2.75
C THR A 93 8.46 -5.04 2.41
N VAL A 94 7.36 -4.40 2.02
CA VAL A 94 6.16 -5.06 1.52
C VAL A 94 6.26 -5.18 0.01
N ILE A 95 6.22 -6.39 -0.55
CA ILE A 95 6.24 -6.63 -2.00
C ILE A 95 4.82 -6.95 -2.47
N TYR A 96 4.38 -6.28 -3.54
CA TYR A 96 3.10 -6.55 -4.19
C TYR A 96 3.30 -7.55 -5.33
N GLY A 97 2.38 -8.50 -5.50
CA GLY A 97 2.55 -9.59 -6.47
C GLY A 97 1.21 -10.27 -6.75
N ASN A 98 0.95 -11.42 -6.13
CA ASN A 98 -0.32 -12.18 -6.09
C ASN A 98 -1.40 -11.74 -7.09
N ASN A 99 -2.50 -11.15 -6.61
CA ASN A 99 -3.58 -10.62 -7.46
C ASN A 99 -3.49 -9.10 -7.64
N ALA A 100 -2.30 -8.52 -7.41
CA ALA A 100 -2.12 -7.07 -7.49
C ALA A 100 -2.29 -6.61 -8.94
N ASN A 101 -2.78 -5.39 -9.12
CA ASN A 101 -2.88 -4.81 -10.45
C ASN A 101 -1.50 -4.77 -11.13
N PRO A 102 -1.39 -5.07 -12.44
CA PRO A 102 -0.11 -5.08 -13.14
C PRO A 102 0.71 -3.78 -13.02
N LYS A 103 0.06 -2.64 -12.76
CA LYS A 103 0.73 -1.35 -12.52
C LYS A 103 1.49 -1.27 -11.20
N ILE A 104 1.28 -2.20 -10.26
CA ILE A 104 1.96 -2.28 -8.96
C ILE A 104 2.55 -3.66 -8.67
N ALA A 105 2.28 -4.69 -9.49
CA ALA A 105 2.88 -6.01 -9.33
C ALA A 105 4.42 -5.92 -9.43
N GLY A 106 5.11 -6.59 -8.51
CA GLY A 106 6.56 -6.52 -8.32
C GLY A 106 7.07 -5.25 -7.63
N SER A 107 6.21 -4.25 -7.41
CA SER A 107 6.60 -3.03 -6.68
C SER A 107 6.63 -3.28 -5.17
N SER A 108 7.28 -2.38 -4.44
CA SER A 108 7.50 -2.50 -3.01
C SER A 108 7.15 -1.21 -2.26
N LEU A 109 6.68 -1.36 -1.03
CA LEU A 109 6.41 -0.27 -0.08
C LEU A 109 7.24 -0.50 1.19
N GLY A 110 8.10 0.46 1.50
CA GLY A 110 8.94 0.45 2.70
C GLY A 110 8.24 1.09 3.89
N LEU A 111 8.46 0.49 5.06
CA LEU A 111 8.03 0.97 6.36
C LEU A 111 9.24 0.94 7.29
N GLY A 112 9.73 2.11 7.68
CA GLY A 112 10.89 2.21 8.58
C GLY A 112 10.44 2.52 9.99
N ALA A 113 10.98 1.80 10.97
CA ALA A 113 10.92 2.22 12.36
C ALA A 113 12.05 3.21 12.65
N ALA A 114 11.83 4.16 13.55
CA ALA A 114 12.89 4.90 14.19
C ALA A 114 12.61 5.03 15.68
N ALA A 115 13.69 5.04 16.45
CA ALA A 115 13.65 5.29 17.88
C ALA A 115 14.18 6.70 18.19
N ASN A 116 13.66 7.31 19.24
CA ASN A 116 14.24 8.50 19.86
C ASN A 116 15.11 8.12 21.07
N LEU A 117 15.78 9.11 21.67
CA LEU A 117 16.60 8.90 22.87
C LEU A 117 15.79 8.49 24.12
N ASN A 118 14.47 8.68 24.10
CA ASN A 118 13.57 8.30 25.18
C ASN A 118 13.06 6.85 25.05
N GLY A 119 13.42 6.14 23.98
CA GLY A 119 12.96 4.78 23.70
C GLY A 119 11.59 4.70 23.01
N ASP A 120 11.01 5.83 22.59
CA ASP A 120 9.79 5.82 21.78
C ASP A 120 10.09 5.37 20.36
N ILE A 121 9.17 4.62 19.76
CA ILE A 121 9.29 4.14 18.38
C ILE A 121 8.21 4.77 17.49
N ALA A 122 8.66 5.50 16.48
CA ALA A 122 7.84 6.03 15.38
C ALA A 122 7.99 5.18 14.13
N TRP A 123 6.92 5.12 13.32
CA TRP A 123 6.91 4.46 12.03
C TRP A 123 6.73 5.47 10.91
N VAL A 124 7.55 5.34 9.88
CA VAL A 124 7.50 6.15 8.67
C VAL A 124 7.22 5.25 7.47
N CYS A 125 6.28 5.68 6.63
CA CYS A 125 5.93 4.96 5.42
C CYS A 125 6.49 5.67 4.19
N GLY A 126 7.10 4.92 3.28
CA GLY A 126 7.60 5.43 2.01
C GLY A 126 8.57 6.60 2.18
N ASN A 127 8.27 7.71 1.52
CA ASN A 127 9.13 8.90 1.47
C ASN A 127 8.71 9.99 2.48
N ARG A 128 7.87 9.66 3.46
CA ARG A 128 7.44 10.64 4.46
C ARG A 128 8.62 11.10 5.30
N THR A 129 8.61 12.35 5.72
CA THR A 129 9.65 12.92 6.58
C THR A 129 9.66 12.28 7.96
N VAL A 130 10.86 12.15 8.53
CA VAL A 130 11.07 11.67 9.90
C VAL A 130 10.53 12.72 10.87
N PRO A 131 9.71 12.34 11.87
CA PRO A 131 9.34 13.25 12.93
C PRO A 131 10.59 13.74 13.67
N SER A 132 10.64 15.03 14.03
CA SER A 132 11.77 15.61 14.76
C SER A 132 12.05 14.84 16.06
N GLY A 133 13.32 14.58 16.35
CA GLY A 133 13.76 13.86 17.56
C GLY A 133 13.94 12.34 17.38
N PHE A 134 13.67 11.81 16.18
CA PHE A 134 13.92 10.41 15.83
C PHE A 134 15.16 10.26 14.93
N ALA A 135 15.89 9.15 15.06
CA ALA A 135 17.10 8.91 14.27
C ALA A 135 16.76 8.64 12.78
N GLU A 136 17.35 9.44 11.87
CA GLU A 136 17.12 9.32 10.41
C GLU A 136 17.74 8.05 9.79
N SER A 137 18.78 7.49 10.43
CA SER A 137 19.59 6.39 9.88
C SER A 137 18.81 5.10 9.59
N VAL A 138 17.64 4.90 10.20
CA VAL A 138 16.79 3.71 10.00
C VAL A 138 15.65 3.98 9.01
N ILE A 139 15.31 5.26 8.80
CA ILE A 139 14.21 5.69 7.91
C ILE A 139 14.66 5.85 6.46
N GLY A 140 15.95 6.13 6.23
CA GLY A 140 16.52 6.20 4.88
C GLY A 140 16.29 4.92 4.05
N GLY A 141 16.18 3.76 4.72
CA GLY A 141 15.88 2.49 4.06
C GLY A 141 14.43 2.37 3.56
N ALA A 142 13.44 2.95 4.26
CA ALA A 142 12.04 2.85 3.87
C ALA A 142 11.76 3.57 2.53
N ALA A 143 12.33 4.75 2.36
CA ALA A 143 12.26 5.47 1.09
C ALA A 143 13.02 4.73 -0.02
N ALA A 144 14.20 4.18 0.29
CA ALA A 144 15.06 3.48 -0.67
C ALA A 144 14.41 2.20 -1.23
N VAL A 145 13.67 1.46 -0.41
CA VAL A 145 12.98 0.24 -0.84
C VAL A 145 11.58 0.51 -1.42
N THR A 146 11.09 1.76 -1.42
CA THR A 146 9.75 2.07 -1.93
C THR A 146 9.78 2.36 -3.42
N THR A 147 9.25 1.44 -4.21
CA THR A 147 9.16 1.55 -5.68
C THR A 147 7.74 1.78 -6.19
N VAL A 148 6.71 1.54 -5.38
CA VAL A 148 5.31 1.82 -5.76
C VAL A 148 5.17 3.29 -6.17
N PRO A 149 4.51 3.65 -7.29
CA PRO A 149 4.33 5.04 -7.70
C PRO A 149 3.57 5.88 -6.66
N ALA A 150 4.03 7.12 -6.41
CA ALA A 150 3.43 8.02 -5.42
C ALA A 150 1.91 8.25 -5.63
N LYS A 151 1.40 8.20 -6.86
CA LYS A 151 -0.05 8.31 -7.17
C LYS A 151 -0.92 7.18 -6.59
N TYR A 152 -0.33 6.02 -6.31
CA TYR A 152 -1.03 4.86 -5.77
C TYR A 152 -0.81 4.64 -4.28
N ARG A 153 0.07 5.41 -3.65
CA ARG A 153 0.32 5.34 -2.21
C ARG A 153 -0.82 6.00 -1.43
N ALA A 154 -1.03 5.57 -0.20
CA ALA A 154 -1.86 6.27 0.76
C ALA A 154 -1.23 7.62 1.15
N SER A 155 -2.04 8.56 1.65
CA SER A 155 -1.60 9.92 2.02
C SER A 155 -0.48 9.91 3.06
N ASN A 156 -0.50 8.96 3.99
CA ASN A 156 0.52 8.77 5.03
C ASN A 156 1.84 8.16 4.53
N CYS A 157 1.93 7.78 3.25
CA CYS A 157 3.12 7.20 2.60
C CYS A 157 3.68 8.08 1.47
N ARG A 158 3.15 9.29 1.35
CA ARG A 158 3.64 10.35 0.46
C ARG A 158 4.61 11.27 1.23
N PRO A 159 5.56 11.90 0.53
CA PRO A 159 6.41 12.92 1.13
C PRO A 159 5.57 14.05 1.73
#